data_AF-A0A8B6LWH3-F1
#
_entry.id   AF-A0A8B6LWH3-F1
#
_cell.length_a   1.000
_cell.length_b   1.000
_cell.length_c   1.000
_cell.angle_alpha   90.00
_cell.angle_beta   90.00
_cell.angle_gamma   90.00
#
_symmetry.space_group_name_H-M   'P 1'
#
loop_
_entity.id
_entity.type
_entity.pdbx_description
1 polymer ?
#
loop_
_entity_poly.entity_id
_entity_poly.type
_entity_poly.pdbx_seq_one_letter_code
_entity_poly.pdbx_strand_id
1 'polypeptide(L)' 'MPRAMPEGMFDPMPKVSAKLSTGEEVSLFQFYPDELTFTEAEFVGLTVEEARKLHQRKDVAYLRS' A
#
# COMPACT_ATOMS: atom_id res chain seq x y z
N MET A 1 -2.48 14.74 9.76
CA MET A 1 -3.46 14.91 8.67
C MET A 1 -3.06 13.95 7.56
N PRO A 2 -3.99 13.19 6.94
CA PRO A 2 -3.62 12.29 5.84
C PRO A 2 -3.11 13.16 4.68
N ARG A 3 -1.98 12.78 4.08
CA ARG A 3 -1.31 13.59 3.04
C ARG A 3 -2.19 13.65 1.80
N ALA A 4 -2.41 14.87 1.29
CA ALA A 4 -3.05 15.12 0.02
C ALA A 4 -2.25 14.50 -1.14
N MET A 5 -2.98 14.11 -2.18
CA MET A 5 -2.51 13.43 -3.39
C MET A 5 -1.20 14.02 -3.93
N PRO A 6 -0.29 13.20 -4.50
CA PRO A 6 0.86 13.73 -5.22
C PRO A 6 0.37 14.55 -6.44
N GLU A 7 0.75 15.82 -6.53
CA GLU A 7 0.36 16.74 -7.62
C GLU A 7 1.40 16.77 -8.75
N GLY A 8 2.65 16.42 -8.45
CA GLY A 8 3.77 16.39 -9.40
C GLY A 8 4.23 14.98 -9.78
N MET A 9 4.77 14.82 -10.99
CA MET A 9 5.38 13.57 -11.49
C MET A 9 6.55 13.07 -10.62
N PHE A 10 7.13 13.94 -9.79
CA PHE A 10 8.24 13.64 -8.87
C PHE A 10 7.82 13.69 -7.39
N ASP A 11 6.53 13.85 -7.10
CA ASP A 11 6.07 13.89 -5.73
C ASP A 11 6.22 12.51 -5.08
N PRO A 12 6.55 12.47 -3.77
CA PRO A 12 6.70 11.21 -3.06
C PRO A 12 5.37 10.46 -3.03
N MET A 13 5.32 9.33 -3.74
CA MET A 13 4.14 8.48 -3.79
C MET A 13 3.78 7.96 -2.39
N PRO A 14 2.48 7.78 -2.09
CA PRO A 14 2.05 7.08 -0.89
C PRO A 14 2.70 5.70 -0.81
N LYS A 15 3.28 5.39 0.34
CA LYS A 15 3.91 4.10 0.63
C LYS A 15 3.23 3.42 1.81
N VAL A 16 3.06 2.11 1.71
CA VAL A 16 2.64 1.27 2.84
C VAL A 16 3.89 0.67 3.46
N SER A 17 4.06 0.86 4.76
CA SER A 17 5.09 0.19 5.58
C SER A 17 4.43 -0.57 6.71
N ALA A 18 4.98 -1.72 7.07
CA ALA A 18 4.49 -2.53 8.17
C ALA A 18 5.60 -2.79 9.18
N LYS A 19 5.22 -2.86 10.45
CA LYS A 19 6.11 -3.32 11.51
C LYS A 19 5.87 -4.81 11.74
N LEU A 20 6.89 -5.62 11.56
CA LEU A 20 6.84 -7.05 11.80
C LEU A 20 6.86 -7.34 13.29
N SER A 21 6.40 -8.53 13.67
CA SER A 21 6.43 -9.01 15.06
C SER A 21 7.85 -9.11 15.62
N THR A 22 8.85 -9.20 14.75
CA THR A 22 10.29 -9.17 15.09
C THR A 22 10.77 -7.77 15.49
N GLY A 23 9.95 -6.73 15.33
CA GLY A 23 10.29 -5.34 15.60
C GLY A 23 10.86 -4.58 14.39
N GLU A 24 11.11 -5.26 13.28
CA GLU A 24 11.60 -4.68 12.04
C GLU A 24 10.50 -3.92 11.30
N GLU A 25 10.84 -2.75 10.76
CA GLU A 25 9.95 -2.00 9.86
C GLU A 25 10.33 -2.27 8.41
N VAL A 26 9.38 -2.76 7.64
CA VAL A 26 9.56 -3.08 6.22
C VAL A 26 8.65 -2.22 5.36
N SER A 27 9.19 -1.72 4.25
CA SER A 27 8.39 -1.08 3.22
C SER A 27 7.76 -2.15 2.33
N LEU A 28 6.43 -2.15 2.23
CA LEU A 28 5.69 -3.16 1.48
C LEU A 28 5.64 -2.80 -0.01
N PHE A 29 5.07 -1.64 -0.35
CA PHE A 29 4.90 -1.14 -1.71
C PHE A 29 4.49 0.34 -1.72
N GLN A 30 4.56 0.96 -2.89
CA GLN A 30 3.98 2.27 -3.21
C GLN A 30 2.74 2.05 -4.07
N PHE A 31 1.77 2.96 -4.00
CA PHE A 31 0.53 2.88 -4.77
C PHE A 31 0.03 4.27 -5.17
N TYR A 32 -0.78 4.33 -6.23
CA TYR A 32 -1.44 5.55 -6.68
C TYR A 32 -2.75 5.73 -5.88
N PRO A 33 -2.91 6.82 -5.10
CA PRO A 33 -4.05 6.99 -4.18
C PRO A 33 -5.38 7.28 -4.88
N ASP A 34 -5.34 7.69 -6.15
CA ASP A 34 -6.48 7.84 -7.05
C ASP A 34 -6.96 6.49 -7.61
N GLU A 35 -6.05 5.52 -7.75
CA GLU A 35 -6.38 4.17 -8.23
C GLU A 35 -6.80 3.26 -7.08
N LEU A 36 -6.02 3.24 -6.00
CA LEU A 36 -6.17 2.29 -4.90
C LEU A 36 -6.23 2.98 -3.54
N THR A 37 -7.02 2.39 -2.63
CA THR A 37 -7.06 2.76 -1.21
C THR A 37 -6.80 1.54 -0.33
N PHE A 38 -6.09 1.77 0.77
CA PHE A 38 -5.74 0.75 1.76
C PHE A 38 -6.07 1.21 3.17
N THR A 39 -6.47 0.25 4.01
CA THR A 39 -6.67 0.46 5.45
C THR A 39 -5.79 -0.49 6.25
N GLU A 40 -5.37 -0.09 7.45
CA GLU A 40 -4.47 -0.89 8.30
C GLU A 40 -5.06 -2.28 8.62
N ALA A 41 -6.38 -2.36 8.82
CA ALA A 41 -7.09 -3.59 9.14
C ALA A 41 -6.93 -4.67 8.04
N GLU A 42 -6.69 -4.28 6.78
CA GLU A 42 -6.48 -5.22 5.69
C GLU A 42 -5.13 -5.94 5.76
N PHE A 43 -4.19 -5.45 6.58
CA PHE A 43 -2.85 -6.01 6.73
C PHE A 43 -2.64 -6.74 8.07
N VAL A 44 -3.54 -6.54 9.04
CA VAL A 44 -3.43 -7.20 10.35
C VAL A 44 -3.52 -8.71 10.18
N GLY A 45 -2.49 -9.43 10.65
CA GLY A 45 -2.41 -10.88 10.54
C GLY A 45 -1.90 -11.40 9.20
N LEU A 46 -1.58 -10.52 8.25
CA LEU A 46 -0.94 -10.90 6.99
C LEU A 46 0.58 -10.92 7.11
N THR A 47 1.20 -11.85 6.40
CA THR A 47 2.63 -11.82 6.09
C THR A 47 2.94 -10.74 5.04
N VAL A 48 4.21 -10.38 4.91
CA VAL A 48 4.70 -9.45 3.87
C VAL A 48 4.30 -9.91 2.46
N GLU A 49 4.38 -11.22 2.20
CA GLU A 49 4.00 -11.78 0.91
C GLU A 49 2.50 -11.67 0.63
N GLU A 50 1.67 -11.93 1.64
CA GLU A 50 0.21 -11.79 1.53
C GLU A 50 -0.20 -10.33 1.35
N ALA A 51 0.46 -9.40 2.04
CA ALA A 51 0.24 -7.97 1.83
C ALA A 51 0.58 -7.53 0.39
N ARG A 52 1.66 -8.06 -0.20
CA ARG A 52 2.00 -7.81 -1.61
C ARG A 52 1.00 -8.43 -2.58
N LYS A 53 0.52 -9.64 -2.29
CA LYS A 53 -0.55 -10.27 -3.08
C LYS A 53 -1.86 -9.48 -3.00
N LEU A 54 -2.19 -8.91 -1.84
CA LEU A 54 -3.35 -8.04 -1.68
C LEU A 54 -3.26 -6.81 -2.60
N HIS A 55 -2.09 -6.15 -2.63
CA HIS A 55 -1.82 -5.03 -3.55
C HIS A 55 -2.03 -5.45 -5.01
N GLN A 56 -1.38 -6.54 -5.43
CA GLN A 56 -1.48 -7.03 -6.80
C GLN A 56 -2.92 -7.36 -7.21
N ARG A 57 -3.72 -7.95 -6.31
CA ARG A 57 -5.13 -8.23 -6.60
C ARG A 57 -5.93 -6.94 -6.80
N LYS A 58 -5.68 -5.91 -5.98
CA LYS A 58 -6.35 -4.62 -6.10
C LYS A 58 -5.94 -3.89 -7.38
N ASP A 59 -4.66 -3.87 -7.71
CA ASP A 59 -4.14 -3.31 -8.98
C ASP A 59 -4.85 -3.96 -10.18
N VAL A 60 -4.86 -5.30 -10.22
CA VAL A 60 -5.48 -6.05 -11.31
C VAL A 60 -7.00 -5.83 -11.35
N ALA A 61 -7.65 -5.68 -10.20
CA ALA A 61 -9.09 -5.38 -10.14
C ALA A 61 -9.39 -3.98 -10.70
N TYR A 62 -8.58 -2.98 -10.37
CA TYR A 62 -8.71 -1.62 -10.90
C TYR A 62 -8.53 -1.59 -12.43
N LEU A 63 -7.48 -2.24 -12.95
CA LEU A 63 -7.22 -2.30 -14.41
C LEU A 63 -8.27 -3.07 -15.22
N ARG A 64 -9.11 -3.88 -14.57
CA ARG A 64 -10.18 -4.66 -15.21
C ARG A 64 -11.56 -4.02 -15.05
N SER A 65 -11.67 -2.89 -14.36
CA SER A 65 -12.92 -2.18 -14.09
C SER A 65 -13.28 -1.16 -15.17
#